data_AF-A0A401Y957-F1
#
_entry.id   AF-A0A401Y957-F1
#
_cell.length_a   1.000
_cell.length_b   1.000
_cell.length_c   1.000
_cell.angle_alpha   90.00
_cell.angle_beta   90.00
_cell.angle_gamma   90.00
#
_symmetry.space_group_name_H-M   'P 1'
#
loop_
_entity.id
_entity.type
_entity.pdbx_description
1 polymer ?
#
loop_
_entity_poly.entity_id
_entity_poly.type
_entity_poly.pdbx_seq_one_letter_code
_entity_poly.pdbx_strand_id
1 'polypeptide(L)'
;MGSLGHPFNPVSLALGAEGTVVSRTIDSDRKHFTPVLSAAAAHRGTSFVEIYQNCPINDGAFDAIKNNDSKADAIIPLTHGEPIRFGGTDSSGVGPRA
;
A
#
# COMPACT_ATOMS: atom_id res chain seq x y z
N MET A 1 -19.66 -22.71 1.29
CA MET A 1 -18.85 -22.13 2.38
C MET A 1 -17.51 -21.72 1.81
N GLY A 2 -17.03 -20.52 2.13
CA GLY A 2 -15.73 -20.01 1.68
C GLY A 2 -14.56 -20.58 2.51
N SER A 3 -13.39 -19.96 2.38
CA SER A 3 -12.21 -20.33 3.18
C SER A 3 -12.50 -20.20 4.68
N LEU A 4 -12.14 -21.24 5.44
CA LEU A 4 -12.23 -21.27 6.92
C LEU A 4 -10.96 -20.73 7.61
N GLY A 5 -9.84 -20.64 6.87
CA GLY A 5 -8.58 -20.13 7.39
C GLY A 5 -8.48 -18.62 7.30
N HIS A 6 -7.82 -18.00 8.28
CA HIS A 6 -7.47 -16.58 8.23
C HIS A 6 -6.38 -16.33 7.18
N PRO A 7 -6.50 -15.29 6.34
CA PRO A 7 -5.44 -14.92 5.42
C PRO A 7 -4.21 -14.45 6.22
N PHE A 8 -3.01 -14.78 5.75
CA PHE A 8 -1.79 -14.22 6.30
C PHE A 8 -1.60 -12.78 5.82
N ASN A 9 -0.83 -11.98 6.56
CA ASN A 9 -0.41 -10.65 6.14
C ASN A 9 0.90 -10.75 5.33
N PRO A 10 0.90 -10.49 4.01
CA PRO A 10 2.09 -10.68 3.17
C PRO A 10 3.25 -9.75 3.54
N VAL A 11 2.94 -8.52 3.98
CA VAL A 11 3.96 -7.56 4.46
C VAL A 11 4.64 -8.08 5.71
N SER A 12 3.87 -8.60 6.68
CA SER A 12 4.45 -9.20 7.89
C SER A 12 5.35 -10.39 7.58
N LEU A 13 4.95 -11.22 6.61
CA LEU A 13 5.76 -12.35 6.15
C LEU A 13 7.06 -11.88 5.49
N ALA A 14 6.99 -10.90 4.58
CA ALA A 14 8.17 -10.37 3.89
C ALA A 14 9.17 -9.72 4.85
N LEU A 15 8.68 -8.97 5.85
CA LEU A 15 9.52 -8.39 6.90
C LEU A 15 10.15 -9.47 7.79
N GLY A 16 9.37 -10.48 8.20
CA GLY A 16 9.87 -11.61 8.98
C GLY A 16 10.90 -12.47 8.24
N ALA A 17 10.84 -12.48 6.91
CA ALA A 17 11.82 -13.13 6.03
C ALA A 17 13.01 -12.22 5.64
N GLU A 18 13.23 -11.13 6.38
CA GLU A 18 14.34 -10.19 6.19
C GLU A 18 14.35 -9.47 4.82
N GLY A 19 13.17 -9.26 4.23
CA GLY A 19 13.02 -8.39 3.07
C GLY A 19 13.52 -6.98 3.38
N THR A 20 14.45 -6.47 2.56
CA THR A 20 15.13 -5.17 2.81
C THR A 20 14.49 -4.01 2.06
N VAL A 21 13.59 -4.31 1.12
CA VAL A 21 12.60 -3.37 0.58
C VAL A 21 11.24 -4.07 0.62
N VAL A 22 10.30 -3.52 1.38
CA VAL A 22 8.94 -4.05 1.51
C VAL A 22 7.97 -2.89 1.30
N SER A 23 7.15 -2.99 0.26
CA SER A 23 6.22 -1.95 -0.16
C SER A 23 4.84 -2.52 -0.46
N ARG A 24 3.81 -1.66 -0.41
CA ARG A 24 2.45 -1.97 -0.85
C ARG A 24 1.93 -0.86 -1.74
N THR A 25 1.28 -1.20 -2.85
CA THR A 25 0.69 -0.22 -3.77
C THR A 25 -0.63 -0.73 -4.34
N ILE A 26 -1.36 0.16 -5.02
CA ILE A 26 -2.60 -0.14 -5.72
C ILE A 26 -2.35 0.01 -7.22
N ASP A 27 -2.86 -0.91 -8.04
CA ASP A 27 -2.70 -0.88 -9.50
C ASP A 27 -3.21 0.41 -10.17
N SER A 28 -4.29 0.98 -9.62
CA SER A 28 -4.91 2.21 -10.11
C SER A 28 -4.20 3.49 -9.66
N ASP A 29 -3.34 3.44 -8.64
CA ASP A 29 -2.57 4.61 -8.19
C ASP A 29 -1.25 4.74 -8.96
N ARG A 30 -1.35 5.23 -10.20
CA ARG A 30 -0.19 5.41 -11.08
C ARG A 30 0.90 6.31 -10.50
N LYS A 31 0.56 7.27 -9.64
CA LYS A 31 1.52 8.21 -9.07
C LYS A 31 2.43 7.54 -8.06
N HIS A 32 1.89 6.59 -7.30
CA HIS A 32 2.63 5.80 -6.32
C HIS A 32 3.23 4.52 -6.91
N PHE A 33 2.52 3.86 -7.84
CA PHE A 33 2.89 2.57 -8.41
C PHE A 33 4.25 2.57 -9.11
N THR A 34 4.45 3.51 -10.03
CA THR A 34 5.70 3.60 -10.80
C THR A 34 6.94 3.81 -9.92
N PRO A 35 7.00 4.81 -9.00
CA PRO A 35 8.17 4.99 -8.16
C PRO A 35 8.43 3.79 -7.22
N VAL A 36 7.38 3.12 -6.71
CA VAL A 36 7.55 1.90 -5.90
C VAL A 36 8.24 0.79 -6.69
N LEU A 37 7.77 0.51 -7.91
CA LEU A 37 8.38 -0.54 -8.72
C LEU A 37 9.81 -0.17 -9.16
N SER A 38 10.05 1.09 -9.50
CA SER A 38 11.40 1.57 -9.83
C SER A 38 12.36 1.40 -8.65
N ALA A 39 11.94 1.74 -7.43
CA ALA A 39 12.75 1.56 -6.22
C ALA A 39 13.01 0.07 -5.93
N ALA A 40 11.98 -0.78 -6.03
CA ALA A 40 12.10 -2.21 -5.83
C ALA A 40 13.03 -2.89 -6.85
N ALA A 41 13.01 -2.43 -8.11
CA ALA A 41 13.87 -2.93 -9.18
C ALA A 41 15.32 -2.45 -9.08
N ALA A 42 15.54 -1.24 -8.56
CA ALA A 42 16.88 -0.69 -8.34
C ALA A 42 17.58 -1.31 -7.11
N HIS A 43 16.83 -1.91 -6.20
CA HIS A 43 17.35 -2.47 -4.96
C HIS A 43 18.25 -3.70 -5.20
N ARG A 44 19.42 -3.72 -4.57
CA ARG A 44 20.34 -4.88 -4.61
C ARG A 44 20.10 -5.76 -3.38
N GLY A 45 19.07 -6.59 -3.44
CA GLY A 45 18.67 -7.52 -2.39
C GLY A 45 17.26 -8.05 -2.65
N THR A 46 16.66 -8.68 -1.64
CA THR A 46 15.25 -9.12 -1.74
C THR A 46 14.32 -7.92 -1.57
N SER A 47 13.55 -7.62 -2.62
CA SER A 47 12.44 -6.68 -2.59
C SER A 47 11.10 -7.40 -2.69
N PHE A 48 10.10 -6.91 -1.96
CA PHE A 48 8.72 -7.40 -1.99
C PHE A 48 7.78 -6.22 -2.21
N VAL A 49 6.90 -6.34 -3.20
CA VAL A 49 5.85 -5.35 -3.48
C VAL A 49 4.51 -6.06 -3.52
N GLU A 50 3.66 -5.78 -2.53
CA GLU A 50 2.27 -6.21 -2.56
C GLU A 50 1.45 -5.25 -3.41
N ILE A 51 0.76 -5.76 -4.42
CA ILE A 51 -0.06 -4.96 -5.32
C ILE A 51 -1.51 -5.35 -5.10
N TYR A 52 -2.32 -4.42 -4.61
CA TYR A 52 -3.76 -4.58 -4.61
C TYR A 52 -4.31 -4.36 -6.00
N GLN A 53 -4.80 -5.45 -6.59
CA GLN A 53 -5.36 -5.49 -7.93
C GLN A 53 -6.81 -5.94 -7.84
N ASN A 54 -7.71 -5.18 -8.46
CA ASN A 54 -9.09 -5.66 -8.56
C ASN A 54 -9.17 -6.72 -9.65
N CYS A 55 -9.93 -7.78 -9.41
CA CYS A 55 -10.20 -8.82 -10.39
C CYS A 55 -11.71 -8.86 -10.63
N PRO A 56 -12.19 -9.03 -11.88
CA PRO A 56 -13.63 -9.09 -12.17
C PRO A 56 -14.41 -10.12 -11.36
N ILE A 57 -13.75 -11.20 -10.90
CA ILE A 57 -14.38 -12.28 -10.12
C ILE A 57 -14.49 -11.91 -8.63
N ASN A 58 -13.62 -11.03 -8.14
CA ASN A 58 -13.57 -10.59 -6.75
C ASN A 58 -13.83 -9.08 -6.69
N ASP A 59 -14.93 -8.68 -7.31
CA ASP A 59 -15.27 -7.27 -7.47
C ASP A 59 -15.60 -6.62 -6.12
N GLY A 60 -15.27 -5.34 -5.99
CA GLY A 60 -15.51 -4.56 -4.77
C GLY A 60 -14.55 -4.81 -3.61
N ALA A 61 -13.63 -5.78 -3.71
CA ALA A 61 -12.76 -6.19 -2.59
C ALA A 61 -11.85 -5.06 -2.07
N PHE A 62 -11.60 -4.03 -2.88
CA PHE A 62 -10.71 -2.92 -2.57
C PHE A 62 -11.40 -1.55 -2.69
N ASP A 63 -12.74 -1.49 -2.68
CA ASP A 63 -13.48 -0.25 -2.89
C ASP A 63 -13.15 0.82 -1.84
N ALA A 64 -12.98 0.42 -0.57
CA ALA A 64 -12.63 1.32 0.51
C ALA A 64 -11.33 2.12 0.25
N ILE A 65 -10.39 1.55 -0.49
CA ILE A 65 -9.10 2.16 -0.82
C ILE A 65 -9.03 2.69 -2.26
N LYS A 66 -10.02 2.37 -3.12
CA LYS A 66 -10.10 2.86 -4.50
C LYS A 66 -11.03 4.07 -4.66
N ASN A 67 -12.09 4.15 -3.86
CA ASN A 67 -13.07 5.23 -3.94
C ASN A 67 -12.49 6.55 -3.42
N ASN A 68 -12.69 7.63 -4.18
CA ASN A 68 -12.15 8.95 -3.81
C ASN A 68 -12.68 9.47 -2.46
N ASP A 69 -13.91 9.10 -2.12
CA ASP A 69 -14.59 9.55 -0.91
C ASP A 69 -14.06 8.85 0.36
N SER A 70 -13.57 7.60 0.24
CA SER A 70 -13.12 6.79 1.39
C SER A 70 -11.61 6.60 1.47
N LYS A 71 -10.89 6.71 0.34
CA LYS A 71 -9.45 6.42 0.29
C LYS A 71 -8.61 7.34 1.17
N ALA A 72 -9.07 8.59 1.37
CA ALA A 72 -8.36 9.57 2.19
C ALA A 72 -8.30 9.15 3.66
N ASP A 73 -9.31 8.43 4.14
CA ASP A 73 -9.38 7.93 5.51
C ASP A 73 -8.81 6.50 5.63
N ALA A 74 -8.85 5.72 4.54
CA ALA A 74 -8.42 4.32 4.52
C ALA A 74 -6.92 4.13 4.22
N ILE A 75 -6.24 5.13 3.65
CA ILE A 75 -4.85 5.05 3.23
C ILE A 75 -4.01 6.09 3.96
N ILE A 76 -2.88 5.64 4.50
CA ILE A 76 -1.80 6.50 4.97
C ILE A 76 -0.72 6.50 3.87
N PRO A 77 -0.52 7.60 3.13
CA PRO A 77 0.54 7.69 2.14
C PRO A 77 1.90 7.69 2.83
N LEU A 78 2.80 6.81 2.39
CA LEU A 78 4.15 6.69 2.94
C LEU A 78 5.19 6.95 1.86
N THR A 79 6.18 7.78 2.17
CA THR A 79 7.36 8.00 1.35
C THR A 79 8.59 7.69 2.18
N HIS A 80 9.55 6.96 1.63
CA HIS A 80 10.77 6.62 2.34
C HIS A 80 11.52 7.88 2.80
N GLY A 81 11.87 7.92 4.09
CA GLY A 81 12.57 9.05 4.71
C GLY A 81 11.67 10.20 5.15
N GLU A 82 10.38 10.19 4.78
CA GLU A 82 9.42 11.21 5.22
C GLU A 82 8.72 10.81 6.52
N PRO A 83 8.30 11.78 7.35
CA PRO A 83 7.48 11.50 8.52
C PRO A 83 6.14 10.85 8.13
N ILE A 84 5.70 9.88 8.91
CA ILE A 84 4.34 9.33 8.80
C ILE A 84 3.35 10.44 9.16
N ARG A 85 2.24 10.55 8.43
CA ARG A 85 1.19 11.54 8.68
C ARG A 85 -0.17 10.87 8.66
N PHE A 86 -0.99 11.13 9.68
CA PHE A 86 -2.34 10.61 9.78
C PHE A 86 -3.37 11.68 9.41
N GLY A 87 -4.53 11.24 8.94
CA GLY A 87 -5.68 12.10 8.63
C GLY A 87 -5.60 12.78 7.26
N GLY A 88 -6.73 13.37 6.86
CA GLY A 88 -6.85 14.12 5.61
C GLY A 88 -5.92 15.33 5.57
N THR A 89 -5.55 15.72 4.36
CA THR A 89 -4.67 16.85 4.08
C THR A 89 -5.23 18.15 4.65
N ASP A 90 -4.49 18.84 5.52
CA ASP A 90 -4.89 20.17 6.02
C ASP A 90 -4.54 21.28 5.01
N SER A 91 -4.77 22.55 5.39
CA SER A 91 -4.51 23.72 4.54
C SER A 91 -3.04 23.90 4.13
N SER A 92 -2.10 23.19 4.78
CA SER A 92 -0.68 23.15 4.42
C SER A 92 -0.34 22.10 3.36
N GLY A 93 -1.30 21.27 2.94
CA GLY A 93 -1.04 20.17 2.02
C GLY A 93 -0.47 18.92 2.70
N VAL A 94 -0.49 18.85 4.04
CA VAL A 94 0.04 17.75 4.85
C VAL A 94 -1.00 17.34 5.91
N GLY A 95 -1.09 16.05 6.27
CA GLY A 95 -2.00 15.58 7.33
C GLY A 95 -1.58 16.03 8.74
N PRO A 96 -2.51 16.15 9.70
CA PRO A 96 -2.23 16.62 11.05
C PRO A 96 -1.39 15.60 11.86
N ARG A 97 -0.06 15.77 11.78
CA ARG A 97 0.97 15.14 12.63
C ARG A 97 1.13 13.61 12.51
N ALA A 98 2.31 13.18 12.97
CA ALA A 98 2.79 11.79 13.05
C ALA A 98 2.38 11.17 14.39
#